data_AF-H2P6N6-F1
#
_entry.id   AF-H2P6N6-F1
#
_cell.length_a   1.000
_cell.length_b   1.000
_cell.length_c   1.000
_cell.angle_alpha   90.00
_cell.angle_beta   90.00
_cell.angle_gamma   90.00
#
_symmetry.space_group_name_H-M   'P 1'
#
loop_
_entity.id
_entity.type
_entity.pdbx_description
1 polymer ?
#
loop_
_entity_poly.entity_id
_entity_poly.type
_entity_poly.pdbx_seq_one_letter_code
_entity_poly.pdbx_strand_id
1 'polypeptide(L)'
;MHFSIPETESRSGDSGGSAYVAYNIHVNGVLHCRVRYSQLLGLHEQLRKEYGANVLPAFPPKKLFSLTPAEVEQRREQLEKYMQAVRQDPLLGSSETFNSFLRRAQQETQQVPTEEVSLEVLLSNGQKVLVNVLTSDQTEDVLEAVAAKLDLPDDLIGYFSLFLVREKEDGAFSFVRKLQEFELPYVSVTSLRSQEYKIVLRKSYWDSAYDDDVMENRVGLNLLYAQTVSDIERGWILVTKEQHRQLKSLQEKVSKKEFLRLAQTLRHYGYLRFDACVADFPEKDCPVVVSAGNSELSLQLRLPGQQLREGSFRVTRMRCWRVTSSVPLPSGSTSSPGRGRGEVRLELAFEYLMSKDRLQWVTITSPQAIMMSICLQSMVDELMVKKSGGSIRKMLRRRVGGTLRRSDSQQAVKSPPLLISDPTLPLLQSKLSAVSLRGIGSPSTDASASDVHGNFAFEGIGDEDL
;
A
#
# COMPACT_ATOMS: atom_id res chain seq x y z
N MET A 1 -3.24 -3.47 3.30
CA MET A 1 -2.75 -2.06 3.29
C MET A 1 -2.62 -1.60 4.72
N HIS A 2 -1.52 -0.92 5.07
CA HIS A 2 -1.23 -0.58 6.45
C HIS A 2 -1.43 0.91 6.72
N PHE A 3 -2.32 1.25 7.66
CA PHE A 3 -2.49 2.60 8.20
C PHE A 3 -1.74 2.72 9.51
N SER A 4 -1.00 3.81 9.71
CA SER A 4 -0.37 4.16 10.98
C SER A 4 -0.51 5.65 11.26
N ILE A 5 -0.37 6.02 12.52
CA ILE A 5 -0.35 7.41 13.00
C ILE A 5 0.91 7.55 13.87
N PRO A 6 2.12 7.60 13.28
CA PRO A 6 3.36 7.51 14.05
C PRO A 6 3.58 8.71 14.99
N GLU A 7 2.96 9.85 14.68
CA GLU A 7 3.19 11.09 15.43
C GLU A 7 1.95 11.99 15.44
N THR A 8 1.95 12.94 16.37
CA THR A 8 1.00 14.04 16.46
C THR A 8 1.73 15.37 16.43
N GLU A 9 1.14 16.40 15.82
CA GLU A 9 1.71 17.74 15.75
C GLU A 9 0.72 18.79 16.29
N SER A 10 1.23 19.76 17.04
CA SER A 10 0.46 20.93 17.47
C SER A 10 0.44 21.95 16.34
N ARG A 11 -0.75 22.33 15.87
CA ARG A 11 -0.94 23.34 14.82
C ARG A 11 -1.79 24.49 15.31
N SER A 12 -1.48 25.71 14.89
CA SER A 12 -2.36 26.86 15.06
C SER A 12 -3.63 26.70 14.21
N GLY A 13 -4.78 27.11 14.73
CA GLY A 13 -5.99 27.21 13.91
C GLY A 13 -5.81 28.28 12.84
N ASP A 14 -6.33 28.05 11.64
CA ASP A 14 -6.37 29.08 10.60
C ASP A 14 -7.09 30.33 11.14
N SER A 15 -6.63 31.52 10.73
CA SER A 15 -7.27 32.81 11.04
C SER A 15 -7.45 33.13 12.54
N GLY A 16 -6.51 32.73 13.39
CA GLY A 16 -6.52 33.08 14.82
C GLY A 16 -7.28 32.08 15.71
N GLY A 17 -7.60 30.88 15.19
CA GLY A 17 -8.17 29.80 15.98
C GLY A 17 -7.19 29.22 17.02
N SER A 18 -7.75 28.66 18.10
CA SER A 18 -6.96 27.97 19.13
C SER A 18 -6.12 26.84 18.53
N ALA A 19 -4.93 26.62 19.08
CA ALA A 19 -4.09 25.50 18.67
C ALA A 19 -4.84 24.16 18.83
N TYR A 20 -4.61 23.25 17.89
CA TYR A 20 -5.20 21.91 17.88
C TYR A 20 -4.13 20.86 17.62
N VAL A 21 -4.42 19.64 18.06
CA VAL A 21 -3.59 18.46 17.77
C VAL A 21 -4.02 17.87 16.43
N ALA A 22 -3.08 17.78 15.50
CA ALA A 22 -3.23 17.02 14.27
C ALA A 22 -2.58 15.64 14.42
N TYR A 23 -3.20 14.65 13.80
CA TYR A 23 -2.78 13.27 13.74
C TYR A 23 -2.23 13.01 12.33
N ASN A 24 -0.97 12.61 12.24
CA ASN A 24 -0.28 12.40 10.98
C ASN A 24 -0.59 10.98 10.50
N ILE A 25 -1.56 10.82 9.60
CA ILE A 25 -1.95 9.53 9.06
C ILE A 25 -0.98 9.14 7.95
N HIS A 26 -0.25 8.06 8.18
CA HIS A 26 0.63 7.43 7.22
C HIS A 26 -0.09 6.23 6.59
N VAL A 27 -0.03 6.14 5.27
CA VAL A 27 -0.44 4.96 4.52
C VAL A 27 0.82 4.30 4.01
N ASN A 28 1.02 3.04 4.38
CA ASN A 28 2.15 2.26 3.92
C ASN A 28 3.47 3.02 4.19
N GLY A 29 3.64 3.54 5.41
CA GLY A 29 4.82 4.27 5.88
C GLY A 29 5.01 5.70 5.38
N VAL A 30 4.23 6.14 4.39
CA VAL A 30 4.32 7.50 3.83
C VAL A 30 3.19 8.36 4.39
N LEU A 31 3.48 9.59 4.79
CA LEU A 31 2.47 10.55 5.20
C LEU A 31 1.44 10.75 4.07
N HIS A 32 0.19 10.43 4.36
CA HIS A 32 -0.94 10.62 3.44
C HIS A 32 -1.68 11.92 3.75
N CYS A 33 -2.10 12.11 4.99
CA CYS A 33 -2.82 13.31 5.42
C CYS A 33 -2.58 13.66 6.89
N ARG A 34 -2.90 14.90 7.24
CA ARG A 34 -2.89 15.44 8.60
C ARG A 34 -4.30 15.84 8.95
N VAL A 35 -4.88 15.21 9.97
CA VAL A 35 -6.27 15.45 10.34
C VAL A 35 -6.41 15.72 11.84
N ARG A 36 -7.37 16.55 12.22
CA ARG A 36 -7.74 16.73 13.63
C ARG A 36 -8.78 15.70 14.06
N TYR A 37 -8.86 15.44 15.36
CA TYR A 37 -9.82 14.49 15.94
C TYR A 37 -11.27 14.70 15.45
N SER A 38 -11.72 15.96 15.34
CA SER A 38 -13.08 16.26 14.89
C SER A 38 -13.35 15.89 13.43
N GLN A 39 -12.33 15.84 12.57
CA GLN A 39 -12.47 15.36 11.19
C GLN A 39 -12.68 13.85 11.17
N LEU A 40 -11.89 13.09 11.94
CA LEU A 40 -12.06 11.63 12.09
C LEU A 40 -13.39 11.27 12.75
N LEU A 41 -13.85 12.07 13.71
CA LEU A 41 -15.18 11.90 14.29
C LEU A 41 -16.28 12.15 13.26
N GLY A 42 -16.14 13.18 12.42
CA GLY A 42 -17.08 13.44 11.33
C GLY A 42 -17.17 12.26 10.36
N LEU A 43 -16.03 11.66 10.00
CA LEU A 43 -15.99 10.42 9.23
C LEU A 43 -16.73 9.28 9.95
N HIS A 44 -16.45 9.07 11.25
CA HIS A 44 -17.12 8.04 12.04
C HIS A 44 -18.65 8.22 12.06
N GLU A 45 -19.13 9.45 12.26
CA GLU A 45 -20.56 9.76 12.25
C GLU A 45 -21.22 9.52 10.89
N GLN A 46 -20.52 9.80 9.79
CA GLN A 46 -20.99 9.53 8.43
C GLN A 46 -21.08 8.01 8.17
N LEU A 47 -20.01 7.27 8.46
CA LEU A 47 -20.00 5.81 8.34
C LEU A 47 -21.09 5.18 9.23
N ARG A 48 -21.29 5.69 10.45
CA ARG A 48 -22.37 5.23 11.35
C ARG A 48 -23.76 5.49 10.80
N LYS A 49 -23.96 6.62 10.12
CA LYS A 49 -25.24 6.94 9.48
C LYS A 49 -25.53 6.02 8.30
N GLU A 50 -24.50 5.65 7.53
CA GLU A 50 -24.62 4.84 6.32
C GLU A 50 -24.72 3.33 6.61
N TYR A 51 -23.91 2.82 7.53
CA TYR A 51 -23.76 1.37 7.78
C TYR A 51 -24.33 0.91 9.14
N GLY A 52 -24.71 1.84 10.02
CA GLY A 52 -25.26 1.54 11.34
C GLY A 52 -24.20 1.22 12.41
N ALA A 53 -24.50 1.52 13.68
CA ALA A 53 -23.53 1.47 14.78
C ALA A 53 -22.92 0.09 15.06
N ASN A 54 -23.63 -1.00 14.74
CA ASN A 54 -23.18 -2.37 15.02
C ASN A 54 -22.04 -2.84 14.12
N VAL A 55 -21.81 -2.17 12.99
CA VAL A 55 -20.75 -2.52 12.02
C VAL A 55 -19.45 -1.78 12.34
N LEU A 56 -19.52 -0.62 13.01
CA LEU A 56 -18.33 0.21 13.19
C LEU A 56 -17.45 -0.28 14.35
N PRO A 57 -16.13 -0.22 14.20
CA PRO A 57 -15.23 -0.39 15.33
C PRO A 57 -15.41 0.74 16.35
N ALA A 58 -15.01 0.48 17.59
CA ALA A 58 -15.10 1.46 18.67
C ALA A 58 -14.30 2.73 18.33
N PHE A 59 -14.95 3.89 18.46
CA PHE A 59 -14.31 5.19 18.23
C PHE A 59 -13.93 5.85 19.56
N PRO A 60 -12.73 6.45 19.68
CA PRO A 60 -12.31 7.10 20.91
C PRO A 60 -13.24 8.26 21.30
N PRO A 61 -13.74 8.32 22.54
CA PRO A 61 -14.75 9.30 22.94
C PRO A 61 -14.16 10.73 23.05
N LYS A 62 -15.06 11.71 22.90
CA LYS A 62 -14.79 13.12 23.21
C LYS A 62 -14.52 13.26 24.71
N LYS A 63 -13.56 14.11 25.09
CA LYS A 63 -13.35 14.54 26.47
C LYS A 63 -13.76 16.00 26.61
N LEU A 64 -14.30 16.37 27.77
CA LEU A 64 -14.82 17.72 28.06
C LEU A 64 -13.73 18.76 28.32
N PHE A 65 -12.52 18.30 28.68
CA PHE A 65 -11.37 19.16 28.98
C PHE A 65 -10.23 18.95 27.96
N SER A 66 -9.28 19.89 27.95
CA SER A 66 -8.04 19.75 27.18
C SER A 66 -7.30 18.48 27.57
N LEU A 67 -6.80 17.74 26.58
CA LEU A 67 -6.03 16.53 26.83
C LEU A 67 -4.65 16.83 27.38
N THR A 68 -4.23 16.03 28.36
CA THR A 68 -2.82 15.90 28.74
C THR A 68 -2.02 15.20 27.63
N PRO A 69 -0.68 15.33 27.58
CA PRO A 69 0.14 14.63 26.59
C PRO A 69 -0.05 13.11 26.57
N ALA A 70 -0.22 12.48 27.73
CA ALA A 70 -0.49 11.04 27.83
C ALA A 70 -1.85 10.66 27.22
N GLU A 71 -2.88 11.50 27.40
CA GLU A 71 -4.19 11.26 26.80
C GLU A 71 -4.20 11.54 25.29
N VAL A 72 -3.34 12.44 24.80
CA VAL A 72 -3.13 12.64 23.35
C VAL A 72 -2.55 11.37 22.74
N GLU A 73 -1.53 10.79 23.37
CA GLU A 73 -0.89 9.57 22.89
C GLU A 73 -1.85 8.37 22.94
N GLN A 74 -2.59 8.20 24.04
CA GLN A 74 -3.63 7.18 24.13
C GLN A 74 -4.69 7.33 23.01
N ARG A 75 -5.10 8.57 22.73
CA ARG A 75 -6.06 8.84 21.64
C ARG A 75 -5.43 8.56 20.27
N ARG A 76 -4.14 8.86 20.06
CA ARG A 76 -3.41 8.55 18.82
C ARG A 76 -3.46 7.04 18.54
N GLU A 77 -3.13 6.21 19.53
CA GLU A 77 -3.19 4.75 19.42
C GLU A 77 -4.61 4.24 19.11
N GLN A 78 -5.62 4.79 19.80
CA GLN A 78 -7.02 4.42 19.56
C GLN A 78 -7.51 4.80 18.16
N LEU A 79 -7.12 5.98 17.66
CA LEU A 79 -7.44 6.41 16.30
C LEU A 79 -6.71 5.57 15.25
N GLU A 80 -5.47 5.18 15.51
CA GLU A 80 -4.72 4.27 14.63
C GLU A 80 -5.42 2.91 14.52
N LYS A 81 -5.77 2.30 15.66
CA LYS A 81 -6.53 1.03 15.72
C LYS A 81 -7.88 1.16 15.00
N TYR A 82 -8.58 2.29 15.18
CA TYR A 82 -9.83 2.57 14.47
C TYR A 82 -9.64 2.61 12.95
N MET A 83 -8.64 3.35 12.45
CA MET A 83 -8.38 3.47 11.01
C MET A 83 -7.99 2.12 10.38
N GLN A 84 -7.19 1.32 11.09
CA GLN A 84 -6.83 -0.04 10.67
C GLN A 84 -8.07 -0.93 10.58
N ALA A 85 -8.93 -0.94 11.60
CA ALA A 85 -10.15 -1.73 11.63
C ALA A 85 -11.14 -1.34 10.52
N VAL A 86 -11.36 -0.04 10.31
CA VAL A 86 -12.21 0.46 9.21
C VAL A 86 -11.68 0.02 7.85
N ARG A 87 -10.35 0.06 7.64
CA ARG A 87 -9.77 -0.36 6.36
C ARG A 87 -9.84 -1.87 6.14
N GLN A 88 -9.69 -2.67 7.19
CA GLN A 88 -9.72 -4.14 7.13
C GLN A 88 -11.14 -4.69 6.90
N ASP A 89 -12.17 -3.96 7.32
CA ASP A 89 -13.55 -4.33 7.06
C ASP A 89 -13.86 -4.28 5.54
N PRO A 90 -14.35 -5.38 4.91
CA PRO A 90 -14.59 -5.44 3.48
C PRO A 90 -15.62 -4.41 2.96
N LEU A 91 -16.58 -4.03 3.80
CA LEU A 91 -17.64 -3.10 3.47
C LEU A 91 -17.17 -1.66 3.69
N LEU A 92 -16.62 -1.36 4.87
CA LEU A 92 -16.21 0.00 5.22
C LEU A 92 -14.94 0.42 4.47
N GLY A 93 -13.98 -0.49 4.31
CA GLY A 93 -12.69 -0.20 3.68
C GLY A 93 -12.79 0.11 2.19
N SER A 94 -13.83 -0.40 1.53
CA SER A 94 -14.16 -0.11 0.12
C SER A 94 -15.22 0.98 -0.05
N SER A 95 -15.75 1.54 1.05
CA SER A 95 -16.80 2.56 0.99
C SER A 95 -16.32 3.86 0.35
N GLU A 96 -17.20 4.49 -0.43
CA GLU A 96 -16.92 5.80 -1.03
C GLU A 96 -16.76 6.88 0.05
N THR A 97 -17.51 6.79 1.15
CA THR A 97 -17.39 7.70 2.30
C THR A 97 -15.97 7.71 2.89
N PHE A 98 -15.38 6.53 3.10
CA PHE A 98 -14.02 6.41 3.63
C PHE A 98 -12.95 6.87 2.62
N ASN A 99 -13.04 6.41 1.37
CA ASN A 99 -12.07 6.76 0.34
C ASN A 99 -12.14 8.26 -0.04
N SER A 100 -13.33 8.85 -0.09
CA SER A 100 -13.52 10.30 -0.31
C SER A 100 -12.94 11.15 0.82
N PHE A 101 -13.09 10.72 2.08
CA PHE A 101 -12.43 11.37 3.20
C PHE A 101 -10.91 11.39 3.03
N LEU A 102 -10.30 10.25 2.69
CA LEU A 102 -8.85 10.14 2.52
C LEU A 102 -8.32 11.03 1.39
N ARG A 103 -9.05 11.13 0.26
CA ARG A 103 -8.69 12.01 -0.86
C ARG A 103 -8.73 13.48 -0.47
N ARG A 104 -9.84 13.92 0.13
CA ARG A 104 -10.01 15.31 0.57
C ARG A 104 -8.95 15.68 1.60
N ALA A 105 -8.69 14.80 2.57
CA ALA A 105 -7.67 15.01 3.58
C ALA A 105 -6.25 15.08 2.97
N GLN A 106 -5.94 14.27 1.95
CA GLN A 106 -4.67 14.34 1.23
C GLN A 106 -4.50 15.70 0.54
N GLN A 107 -5.53 16.15 -0.18
CA GLN A 107 -5.54 17.42 -0.89
C GLN A 107 -5.40 18.62 0.06
N GLU A 108 -6.17 18.64 1.16
CA GLU A 108 -6.11 19.67 2.21
C GLU A 108 -4.72 19.74 2.85
N THR A 109 -4.11 18.58 3.13
CA THR A 109 -2.79 18.50 3.77
C THR A 109 -1.69 19.14 2.92
N GLN A 110 -1.77 18.95 1.60
CA GLN A 110 -0.80 19.50 0.65
C GLN A 110 -1.19 20.89 0.13
N GLN A 111 -2.37 21.39 0.50
CA GLN A 111 -2.91 22.69 0.06
C GLN A 111 -2.95 22.84 -1.47
N VAL A 112 -3.24 21.75 -2.17
CA VAL A 112 -3.27 21.74 -3.64
C VAL A 112 -4.70 22.05 -4.12
N PRO A 113 -4.95 23.19 -4.79
CA PRO A 113 -6.27 23.48 -5.35
C PRO A 113 -6.58 22.53 -6.51
N THR A 114 -7.86 22.34 -6.81
CA THR A 114 -8.29 21.61 -8.01
C THR A 114 -8.03 22.46 -9.25
N GLU A 115 -7.12 22.01 -10.11
CA GLU A 115 -6.77 22.66 -11.37
C GLU A 115 -6.36 21.63 -12.42
N GLU A 116 -6.47 21.98 -13.70
CA GLU A 116 -6.03 21.13 -14.80
C GLU A 116 -4.51 21.21 -14.96
N VAL A 117 -3.86 20.05 -15.04
CA VAL A 117 -2.41 19.88 -15.10
C VAL A 117 -2.04 18.83 -16.13
N SER A 118 -0.85 18.99 -16.71
CA SER A 118 -0.24 17.95 -17.54
C SER A 118 0.61 17.03 -16.66
N LEU A 119 0.20 15.77 -16.51
CA LEU A 119 0.89 14.75 -15.72
C LEU A 119 1.67 13.81 -16.64
N GLU A 120 2.95 13.63 -16.36
CA GLU A 120 3.82 12.67 -17.02
C GLU A 120 3.72 11.30 -16.35
N VAL A 121 3.30 10.30 -17.11
CA VAL A 121 3.32 8.87 -16.73
C VAL A 121 4.30 8.14 -17.63
N LEU A 122 5.21 7.37 -17.05
CA LEU A 122 6.20 6.59 -17.78
C LEU A 122 5.69 5.17 -18.02
N LEU A 123 5.98 4.61 -19.19
CA LEU A 123 5.94 3.17 -19.38
C LEU A 123 7.17 2.52 -18.72
N SER A 124 7.16 1.20 -18.54
CA SER A 124 8.27 0.48 -17.89
C SER A 124 9.63 0.64 -18.62
N ASN A 125 9.62 0.96 -19.92
CA ASN A 125 10.81 1.25 -20.73
C ASN A 125 11.23 2.74 -20.72
N GLY A 126 10.57 3.59 -19.92
CA GLY A 126 10.86 5.03 -19.83
C GLY A 126 10.16 5.91 -20.87
N GLN A 127 9.38 5.35 -21.80
CA GLN A 127 8.58 6.14 -22.73
C GLN A 127 7.56 6.99 -21.96
N LYS A 128 7.47 8.28 -22.32
CA LYS A 128 6.60 9.25 -21.67
C LYS A 128 5.20 9.25 -22.28
N VAL A 129 4.18 9.29 -21.43
CA VAL A 129 2.78 9.48 -21.76
C VAL A 129 2.31 10.72 -21.00
N LEU A 130 2.04 11.81 -21.72
CA LEU A 130 1.50 13.04 -21.16
C LEU A 130 -0.02 13.03 -21.23
N VAL A 131 -0.67 13.18 -20.08
CA VAL A 131 -2.12 13.24 -19.93
C VAL A 131 -2.53 14.55 -19.25
N ASN A 132 -3.66 15.11 -19.65
CA ASN A 132 -4.25 16.25 -18.97
C ASN A 132 -5.27 15.72 -17.96
N VAL A 133 -5.07 16.04 -16.69
CA VAL A 133 -5.87 15.55 -15.55
C VAL A 133 -6.10 16.70 -14.58
N LEU A 134 -7.02 16.55 -13.64
CA LEU A 134 -7.11 17.46 -12.49
C LEU A 134 -6.12 17.03 -11.41
N THR A 135 -5.60 18.00 -10.66
CA THR A 135 -4.81 17.73 -9.43
C THR A 135 -5.58 16.91 -8.37
N SER A 136 -6.91 16.89 -8.45
CA SER A 136 -7.83 16.14 -7.60
C SER A 136 -8.38 14.86 -8.23
N ASP A 137 -7.92 14.49 -9.43
CA ASP A 137 -8.26 13.21 -10.04
C ASP A 137 -7.62 12.06 -9.25
N GLN A 138 -8.36 10.96 -9.13
CA GLN A 138 -7.97 9.77 -8.39
C GLN A 138 -7.11 8.85 -9.25
N THR A 139 -6.61 7.78 -8.65
CA THR A 139 -5.78 6.81 -9.36
C THR A 139 -6.49 6.20 -10.57
N GLU A 140 -7.79 5.90 -10.46
CA GLU A 140 -8.56 5.35 -11.59
C GLU A 140 -8.76 6.38 -12.70
N ASP A 141 -9.15 7.62 -12.37
CA ASP A 141 -9.32 8.70 -13.35
C ASP A 141 -8.04 8.93 -14.18
N VAL A 142 -6.86 8.93 -13.51
CA VAL A 142 -5.57 9.07 -14.19
C VAL A 142 -5.23 7.82 -15.01
N LEU A 143 -5.55 6.62 -14.52
CA LEU A 143 -5.32 5.37 -15.24
C LEU A 143 -6.17 5.30 -16.52
N GLU A 144 -7.44 5.70 -16.46
CA GLU A 144 -8.35 5.83 -17.60
C GLU A 144 -7.83 6.88 -18.61
N ALA A 145 -7.37 8.04 -18.14
CA ALA A 145 -6.78 9.06 -19.02
C ALA A 145 -5.53 8.54 -19.75
N VAL A 146 -4.68 7.76 -19.07
CA VAL A 146 -3.51 7.10 -19.68
C VAL A 146 -3.93 6.03 -20.68
N ALA A 147 -4.93 5.20 -20.34
CA ALA A 147 -5.46 4.18 -21.24
C ALA A 147 -6.04 4.79 -22.52
N ALA A 148 -6.87 5.83 -22.39
CA ALA A 148 -7.41 6.59 -23.51
C ALA A 148 -6.31 7.21 -24.38
N LYS A 149 -5.25 7.75 -23.77
CA LYS A 149 -4.09 8.30 -24.49
C LYS A 149 -3.32 7.25 -25.30
N LEU A 150 -3.33 6.00 -24.83
CA LEU A 150 -2.65 4.86 -25.45
C LEU A 150 -3.55 4.04 -26.39
N ASP A 151 -4.84 4.37 -26.50
CA ASP A 151 -5.85 3.57 -27.21
C ASP A 151 -5.97 2.14 -26.64
N LEU A 152 -5.80 1.99 -25.32
CA LEU A 152 -5.99 0.73 -24.61
C LEU A 152 -7.49 0.53 -24.32
N PRO A 153 -8.11 -0.59 -24.73
CA PRO A 153 -9.52 -0.86 -24.45
C PRO A 153 -9.87 -0.88 -22.96
N ASP A 154 -11.06 -0.38 -22.62
CA ASP A 154 -11.57 -0.29 -21.25
C ASP A 154 -11.54 -1.62 -20.49
N ASP A 155 -11.81 -2.73 -21.18
CA ASP A 155 -11.81 -4.06 -20.59
C ASP A 155 -10.41 -4.59 -20.25
N LEU A 156 -9.35 -3.95 -20.77
CA LEU A 156 -7.95 -4.23 -20.45
C LEU A 156 -7.35 -3.30 -19.40
N ILE A 157 -7.99 -2.17 -19.05
CA ILE A 157 -7.47 -1.19 -18.09
C ILE A 157 -7.10 -1.86 -16.76
N GLY A 158 -7.98 -2.72 -16.26
CA GLY A 158 -7.78 -3.39 -14.97
C GLY A 158 -6.56 -4.32 -14.89
N TYR A 159 -5.97 -4.73 -16.01
CA TYR A 159 -4.73 -5.52 -16.04
C TYR A 159 -3.47 -4.69 -15.73
N PHE A 160 -3.60 -3.37 -15.68
CA PHE A 160 -2.52 -2.44 -15.42
C PHE A 160 -2.77 -1.67 -14.12
N SER A 161 -1.73 -1.02 -13.60
CA SER A 161 -1.83 -0.10 -12.48
C SER A 161 -0.75 0.95 -12.54
N LEU A 162 -0.97 2.04 -11.82
CA LEU A 162 0.01 3.09 -11.61
C LEU A 162 0.85 2.81 -10.36
N PHE A 163 2.16 3.01 -10.51
CA PHE A 163 3.13 2.84 -9.44
C PHE A 163 3.92 4.13 -9.24
N LEU A 164 4.14 4.50 -7.99
CA LEU A 164 5.13 5.50 -7.64
C LEU A 164 6.50 4.82 -7.59
N VAL A 165 7.46 5.37 -8.34
CA VAL A 165 8.83 4.86 -8.39
C VAL A 165 9.83 5.99 -8.15
N ARG A 166 11.04 5.64 -7.72
CA ARG A 166 12.21 6.51 -7.81
C ARG A 166 13.05 6.07 -9.00
N GLU A 167 13.31 6.98 -9.92
CA GLU A 167 14.25 6.80 -11.02
C GLU A 167 15.68 6.99 -10.49
N LYS A 168 16.54 6.01 -10.74
CA LYS A 168 17.96 6.03 -10.39
C LYS A 168 18.78 6.71 -11.50
N GLU A 169 20.03 7.04 -11.20
CA GLU A 169 20.94 7.69 -12.16
C GLU A 169 21.16 6.88 -13.45
N ASP A 170 21.07 5.55 -13.36
CA ASP A 170 21.17 4.63 -14.49
C ASP A 170 19.84 4.46 -15.27
N GLY A 171 18.81 5.24 -14.92
CA GLY A 171 17.47 5.17 -15.48
C GLY A 171 16.62 4.00 -14.95
N ALA A 172 17.15 3.14 -14.07
CA ALA A 172 16.39 2.05 -13.50
C ALA A 172 15.38 2.54 -12.44
N PHE A 173 14.25 1.84 -12.32
CA PHE A 173 13.18 2.21 -11.40
C PHE A 173 13.24 1.38 -10.11
N SER A 174 13.28 2.09 -8.98
CA SER A 174 13.06 1.55 -7.65
C SER A 174 11.60 1.76 -7.26
N PHE A 175 10.81 0.68 -7.24
CA PHE A 175 9.37 0.76 -6.97
C PHE A 175 9.09 1.10 -5.51
N VAL A 176 8.43 2.23 -5.26
CA VAL A 176 8.10 2.69 -3.91
C VAL A 176 6.80 2.04 -3.43
N ARG A 177 5.75 2.09 -4.26
CA ARG A 177 4.42 1.52 -3.97
C ARG A 177 3.51 1.56 -5.19
N LYS A 178 2.51 0.67 -5.21
CA LYS A 178 1.35 0.78 -6.10
C LYS A 178 0.41 1.87 -5.57
N LEU A 179 -0.03 2.79 -6.44
CA LEU A 179 -1.03 3.80 -6.07
C LEU A 179 -2.38 3.11 -5.77
N GLN A 180 -3.06 3.60 -4.75
CA GLN A 180 -4.34 3.07 -4.29
C GLN A 180 -5.50 3.94 -4.79
N GLU A 181 -6.70 3.37 -4.84
CA GLU A 181 -7.89 4.02 -5.41
C GLU A 181 -8.19 5.40 -4.77
N PHE A 182 -7.95 5.55 -3.46
CA PHE A 182 -8.15 6.82 -2.75
C PHE A 182 -6.98 7.82 -2.87
N GLU A 183 -5.95 7.50 -3.64
CA GLU A 183 -4.82 8.42 -3.81
C GLU A 183 -5.02 9.33 -5.00
N LEU A 184 -4.51 10.55 -4.87
CA LEU A 184 -4.40 11.54 -5.94
C LEU A 184 -2.98 11.42 -6.55
N PRO A 185 -2.80 10.85 -7.76
CA PRO A 185 -1.46 10.59 -8.31
C PRO A 185 -0.61 11.85 -8.46
N TYR A 186 -1.21 12.96 -8.89
CA TYR A 186 -0.52 14.25 -9.01
C TYR A 186 0.03 14.71 -7.64
N VAL A 187 -0.81 14.71 -6.61
CA VAL A 187 -0.41 15.12 -5.25
C VAL A 187 0.66 14.17 -4.70
N SER A 188 0.50 12.86 -4.93
CA SER A 188 1.38 11.82 -4.41
C SER A 188 2.82 11.94 -4.90
N VAL A 189 3.01 12.33 -6.17
CA VAL A 189 4.35 12.54 -6.74
C VAL A 189 4.91 13.94 -6.42
N THR A 190 4.08 14.98 -6.50
CA THR A 190 4.53 16.37 -6.30
C THR A 190 4.83 16.69 -4.84
N SER A 191 4.14 16.08 -3.87
CA SER A 191 4.40 16.28 -2.44
C SER A 191 5.80 15.81 -2.01
N LEU A 192 6.46 14.96 -2.80
CA LEU A 192 7.82 14.51 -2.53
C LEU A 192 8.88 15.57 -2.87
N ARG A 193 8.50 16.62 -3.62
CA ARG A 193 9.36 17.77 -3.98
C ARG A 193 10.70 17.34 -4.59
N SER A 194 10.70 16.27 -5.36
CA SER A 194 11.89 15.74 -6.05
C SER A 194 11.51 15.21 -7.42
N GLN A 195 12.33 15.57 -8.42
CA GLN A 195 12.16 15.16 -9.81
C GLN A 195 12.52 13.69 -10.05
N GLU A 196 13.19 13.04 -9.10
CA GLU A 196 13.55 11.62 -9.16
C GLU A 196 12.32 10.71 -9.05
N TYR A 197 11.22 11.19 -8.47
CA TYR A 197 10.02 10.38 -8.32
C TYR A 197 9.11 10.52 -9.54
N LYS A 198 8.66 9.37 -10.04
CA LYS A 198 7.86 9.25 -11.27
C LYS A 198 6.64 8.37 -11.02
N ILE A 199 5.62 8.55 -11.85
CA ILE A 199 4.50 7.60 -11.96
C ILE A 199 4.77 6.67 -13.14
N VAL A 200 4.65 5.36 -12.94
CA VAL A 200 4.88 4.33 -13.96
C VAL A 200 3.62 3.50 -14.16
N LEU A 201 3.24 3.27 -15.41
CA LEU A 201 2.26 2.26 -15.82
C LEU A 201 2.95 0.89 -15.97
N ARG A 202 2.41 -0.13 -15.30
CA ARG A 202 2.91 -1.52 -15.41
C ARG A 202 1.76 -2.53 -15.26
N LYS A 203 1.91 -3.73 -15.85
CA LYS A 203 0.99 -4.84 -15.61
C LYS A 203 0.93 -5.16 -14.11
N SER A 204 -0.26 -5.47 -13.59
CA SER A 204 -0.52 -5.54 -12.14
C SER A 204 -1.06 -6.89 -11.65
N TYR A 205 -0.92 -7.94 -12.47
CA TYR A 205 -1.25 -9.33 -12.17
C TYR A 205 0.01 -10.22 -12.15
N TRP A 206 -0.08 -11.38 -11.51
CA TRP A 206 1.06 -12.27 -11.26
C TRP A 206 1.10 -13.50 -12.17
N ASP A 207 -0.04 -14.10 -12.47
CA ASP A 207 -0.11 -15.28 -13.34
C ASP A 207 -0.03 -14.90 -14.82
N SER A 208 0.94 -15.49 -15.51
CA SER A 208 1.17 -15.28 -16.94
C SER A 208 0.05 -15.81 -17.82
N ALA A 209 -0.86 -16.65 -17.32
CA ALA A 209 -2.06 -17.05 -18.04
C ALA A 209 -2.90 -15.83 -18.47
N TYR A 210 -2.88 -14.74 -17.68
CA TYR A 210 -3.57 -13.49 -18.02
C TYR A 210 -2.90 -12.69 -19.13
N ASP A 211 -1.65 -13.01 -19.50
CA ASP A 211 -1.03 -12.39 -20.67
C ASP A 211 -1.79 -12.76 -21.95
N ASP A 212 -2.46 -13.91 -22.00
CA ASP A 212 -3.25 -14.32 -23.17
C ASP A 212 -4.35 -13.31 -23.49
N ASP A 213 -5.11 -12.89 -22.48
CA ASP A 213 -6.15 -11.87 -22.60
C ASP A 213 -5.58 -10.54 -23.11
N VAL A 214 -4.45 -10.11 -22.55
CA VAL A 214 -3.82 -8.82 -22.87
C VAL A 214 -3.18 -8.84 -24.27
N MET A 215 -2.64 -9.99 -24.68
CA MET A 215 -1.98 -10.19 -25.97
C MET A 215 -2.95 -10.32 -27.16
N GLU A 216 -4.26 -10.50 -26.91
CA GLU A 216 -5.29 -10.46 -27.96
C GLU A 216 -5.42 -9.06 -28.58
N ASN A 217 -5.16 -8.01 -27.79
CA ASN A 217 -5.16 -6.63 -28.26
C ASN A 217 -3.75 -6.15 -28.64
N ARG A 218 -3.65 -5.40 -29.73
CA ARG A 218 -2.36 -4.87 -30.23
C ARG A 218 -1.67 -3.93 -29.23
N VAL A 219 -2.41 -3.05 -28.57
CA VAL A 219 -1.86 -2.10 -27.57
C VAL A 219 -1.43 -2.86 -26.32
N GLY A 220 -2.27 -3.76 -25.80
CA GLY A 220 -1.92 -4.64 -24.67
C GLY A 220 -0.65 -5.45 -24.94
N LEU A 221 -0.55 -6.09 -26.10
CA LEU A 221 0.64 -6.81 -26.55
C LEU A 221 1.88 -5.91 -26.62
N ASN A 222 1.75 -4.67 -27.11
CA ASN A 222 2.85 -3.72 -27.16
C ASN A 222 3.34 -3.30 -25.77
N LEU A 223 2.42 -3.09 -24.81
CA LEU A 223 2.75 -2.73 -23.43
C LEU A 223 3.49 -3.86 -22.73
N LEU A 224 3.00 -5.11 -22.85
CA LEU A 224 3.69 -6.28 -22.30
C LEU A 224 5.07 -6.47 -22.92
N TYR A 225 5.17 -6.31 -24.24
CA TYR A 225 6.45 -6.41 -24.95
C TYR A 225 7.45 -5.35 -24.47
N ALA A 226 7.06 -4.08 -24.42
CA ALA A 226 7.92 -2.99 -23.97
C ALA A 226 8.40 -3.19 -22.52
N GLN A 227 7.50 -3.63 -21.64
CA GLN A 227 7.85 -3.99 -20.26
C GLN A 227 8.85 -5.15 -20.22
N THR A 228 8.59 -6.23 -20.95
CA THR A 228 9.40 -7.45 -20.92
C THR A 228 10.82 -7.20 -21.45
N VAL A 229 10.96 -6.41 -22.51
CA VAL A 229 12.27 -5.98 -23.03
C VAL A 229 13.04 -5.24 -21.94
N SER A 230 12.41 -4.26 -21.28
CA SER A 230 13.05 -3.50 -20.21
C SER A 230 13.42 -4.37 -19.01
N ASP A 231 12.56 -5.32 -18.63
CA ASP A 231 12.82 -6.26 -17.54
C ASP A 231 14.03 -7.18 -17.85
N ILE A 232 14.24 -7.57 -19.11
CA ILE A 232 15.43 -8.32 -19.55
C ILE A 232 16.67 -7.43 -19.51
N GLU A 233 16.60 -6.22 -20.07
CA GLU A 233 17.72 -5.27 -20.11
C GLU A 233 18.20 -4.87 -18.70
N ARG A 234 17.28 -4.77 -17.75
CA ARG A 234 17.56 -4.44 -16.34
C ARG A 234 17.94 -5.66 -15.50
N GLY A 235 17.99 -6.85 -16.09
CA GLY A 235 18.33 -8.09 -15.39
C GLY A 235 17.30 -8.52 -14.33
N TRP A 236 16.04 -8.13 -14.50
CA TRP A 236 14.93 -8.64 -13.69
C TRP A 236 14.52 -10.03 -14.16
N ILE A 237 14.48 -10.22 -15.48
CA ILE A 237 14.35 -11.54 -16.11
C ILE A 237 15.76 -12.08 -16.37
N LEU A 238 16.01 -13.29 -15.92
CA LEU A 238 17.33 -13.91 -15.99
C LEU A 238 17.44 -14.75 -17.25
N VAL A 239 18.39 -14.38 -18.10
CA VAL A 239 18.58 -15.00 -19.41
C VAL A 239 19.99 -15.58 -19.56
N THR A 240 20.08 -16.74 -20.17
CA THR A 240 21.36 -17.29 -20.64
C THR A 240 21.82 -16.57 -21.90
N LYS A 241 23.12 -16.71 -22.26
CA LYS A 241 23.66 -16.13 -23.50
C LYS A 241 22.92 -16.62 -24.75
N GLU A 242 22.48 -17.88 -24.75
CA GLU A 242 21.73 -18.47 -25.87
C GLU A 242 20.33 -17.86 -25.99
N GLN A 243 19.56 -17.84 -24.90
CA GLN A 243 18.23 -17.23 -24.88
C GLN A 243 18.28 -15.75 -25.28
N HIS A 244 19.29 -15.01 -24.81
CA HIS A 244 19.47 -13.61 -25.18
C HIS A 244 19.70 -13.43 -26.69
N ARG A 245 20.42 -14.35 -27.35
CA ARG A 245 20.60 -14.36 -28.80
C ARG A 245 19.28 -14.60 -29.54
N GLN A 246 18.48 -15.55 -29.06
CA GLN A 246 17.17 -15.88 -29.64
C GLN A 246 16.20 -14.71 -29.51
N LEU A 247 16.13 -14.09 -28.33
CA LEU A 247 15.32 -12.90 -28.05
C LEU A 247 15.70 -11.72 -28.96
N LYS A 248 17.00 -11.46 -29.15
CA LYS A 248 17.48 -10.45 -30.10
C LYS A 248 17.03 -10.73 -31.53
N SER A 249 17.13 -11.98 -31.99
CA SER A 249 16.65 -12.35 -33.33
C SER A 249 15.14 -12.16 -33.50
N LEU A 250 14.34 -12.47 -32.47
CA LEU A 250 12.89 -12.25 -32.49
C LEU A 250 12.53 -10.75 -32.49
N GLN A 251 13.30 -9.94 -31.77
CA GLN A 251 13.18 -8.49 -31.75
C GLN A 251 13.48 -7.88 -33.13
N GLU A 252 14.53 -8.34 -33.80
CA GLU A 252 14.88 -7.92 -35.18
C GLU A 252 13.80 -8.30 -36.20
N LYS A 253 13.14 -9.46 -36.01
CA LYS A 253 12.00 -9.91 -36.83
C LYS A 253 10.67 -9.23 -36.49
N VAL A 254 10.65 -8.36 -35.48
CA VAL A 254 9.45 -7.65 -34.98
C VAL A 254 8.33 -8.61 -34.54
N SER A 255 8.69 -9.85 -34.19
CA SER A 255 7.73 -10.88 -33.78
C SER A 255 7.45 -10.79 -32.27
N LYS A 256 6.73 -9.73 -31.88
CA LYS A 256 6.47 -9.42 -30.46
C LYS A 256 5.73 -10.53 -29.72
N LYS A 257 4.79 -11.22 -30.39
CA LYS A 257 4.03 -12.33 -29.78
C LYS A 257 4.94 -13.53 -29.46
N GLU A 258 5.76 -13.95 -30.43
CA GLU A 258 6.70 -15.06 -30.23
C GLU A 258 7.79 -14.70 -29.22
N PHE A 259 8.26 -13.45 -29.22
CA PHE A 259 9.15 -12.93 -28.19
C PHE A 259 8.54 -13.09 -26.80
N LEU A 260 7.28 -12.65 -26.60
CA LEU A 260 6.59 -12.80 -25.32
C LEU A 260 6.40 -14.27 -24.93
N ARG A 261 6.05 -15.15 -25.89
CA ARG A 261 5.95 -16.60 -25.62
C ARG A 261 7.26 -17.21 -25.18
N LEU A 262 8.38 -16.85 -25.80
CA LEU A 262 9.70 -17.27 -25.33
C LEU A 262 9.98 -16.69 -23.94
N ALA A 263 9.67 -15.40 -23.74
CA ALA A 263 9.93 -14.71 -22.49
C ALA A 263 9.18 -15.30 -21.29
N GLN A 264 7.94 -15.78 -21.48
CA GLN A 264 7.15 -16.47 -20.47
C GLN A 264 7.83 -17.72 -19.90
N THR A 265 8.78 -18.32 -20.63
CA THR A 265 9.55 -19.49 -20.18
C THR A 265 10.82 -19.14 -19.41
N LEU A 266 11.19 -17.86 -19.34
CA LEU A 266 12.43 -17.40 -18.73
C LEU A 266 12.30 -17.29 -17.22
N ARG A 267 13.42 -17.51 -16.53
CA ARG A 267 13.47 -17.42 -15.07
C ARG A 267 13.17 -16.00 -14.64
N HIS A 268 12.25 -15.88 -13.68
CA HIS A 268 11.74 -14.62 -13.11
C HIS A 268 10.90 -13.78 -14.08
N TYR A 269 10.38 -14.35 -15.18
CA TYR A 269 9.31 -13.68 -15.95
C TYR A 269 8.11 -13.35 -15.04
N GLY A 270 7.62 -12.12 -15.12
CA GLY A 270 6.50 -11.65 -14.29
C GLY A 270 6.87 -11.31 -12.84
N TYR A 271 8.13 -11.39 -12.45
CA TYR A 271 8.57 -10.97 -11.11
C TYR A 271 8.82 -9.44 -11.08
N LEU A 272 8.61 -8.86 -9.91
CA LEU A 272 9.03 -7.51 -9.55
C LEU A 272 10.29 -7.61 -8.69
N ARG A 273 11.40 -7.04 -9.16
CA ARG A 273 12.70 -7.07 -8.48
C ARG A 273 12.90 -5.83 -7.62
N PHE A 274 13.45 -6.02 -6.43
CA PHE A 274 13.77 -4.94 -5.49
C PHE A 274 15.25 -4.57 -5.55
N ASP A 275 15.60 -3.41 -5.00
CA ASP A 275 16.99 -3.02 -4.78
C ASP A 275 17.67 -3.99 -3.80
N ALA A 276 19.00 -4.05 -3.88
CA ALA A 276 19.80 -4.87 -2.97
C ALA A 276 19.56 -4.42 -1.53
N CYS A 277 19.38 -5.40 -0.64
CA CYS A 277 19.06 -5.19 0.76
C CYS A 277 19.67 -6.32 1.61
N VAL A 278 19.26 -6.44 2.88
CA VAL A 278 19.75 -7.51 3.77
C VAL A 278 18.59 -8.30 4.36
N ALA A 279 18.85 -9.57 4.65
CA ALA A 279 17.91 -10.45 5.35
C ALA A 279 18.62 -11.21 6.49
N ASP A 280 17.85 -11.77 7.40
CA ASP A 280 18.35 -12.66 8.47
C ASP A 280 18.41 -14.15 8.06
N PHE A 281 18.24 -14.43 6.78
CA PHE A 281 18.28 -15.77 6.20
C PHE A 281 19.34 -15.87 5.09
N PRO A 282 20.18 -16.93 5.08
CA PRO A 282 20.25 -18.04 6.03
C PRO A 282 20.95 -17.67 7.35
N GLU A 283 21.61 -16.51 7.37
CA GLU A 283 22.32 -15.94 8.51
C GLU A 283 22.00 -14.45 8.63
N LYS A 284 22.28 -13.88 9.80
CA LYS A 284 22.00 -12.48 10.10
C LYS A 284 22.75 -11.54 9.15
N ASP A 285 22.07 -10.47 8.72
CA ASP A 285 22.62 -9.41 7.87
C ASP A 285 23.19 -9.92 6.53
N CYS A 286 22.62 -11.02 5.99
CA CYS A 286 22.99 -11.59 4.71
C CYS A 286 22.59 -10.65 3.56
N PRO A 287 23.51 -10.25 2.66
CA PRO A 287 23.18 -9.45 1.48
C PRO A 287 22.33 -10.24 0.50
N VAL A 288 21.17 -9.68 0.13
CA VAL A 288 20.20 -10.32 -0.75
C VAL A 288 19.67 -9.39 -1.82
N VAL A 289 19.21 -9.98 -2.92
CA VAL A 289 18.30 -9.36 -3.86
C VAL A 289 16.97 -10.10 -3.76
N VAL A 290 15.91 -9.37 -3.47
CA VAL A 290 14.56 -9.91 -3.36
C VAL A 290 13.83 -9.70 -4.69
N SER A 291 13.05 -10.69 -5.10
CA SER A 291 12.09 -10.58 -6.20
C SER A 291 10.76 -11.21 -5.77
N ALA A 292 9.64 -10.58 -6.09
CA ALA A 292 8.29 -11.11 -5.84
C ALA A 292 7.62 -11.52 -7.15
N GLY A 293 7.04 -12.70 -7.21
CA GLY A 293 6.33 -13.19 -8.39
C GLY A 293 5.97 -14.66 -8.25
N ASN A 294 5.12 -15.20 -9.13
CA ASN A 294 4.75 -16.62 -9.13
C ASN A 294 4.30 -17.18 -7.75
N SER A 295 3.58 -16.37 -6.99
CA SER A 295 3.14 -16.71 -5.61
C SER A 295 4.29 -17.04 -4.65
N GLU A 296 5.42 -16.35 -4.77
CA GLU A 296 6.58 -16.49 -3.88
C GLU A 296 7.41 -15.21 -3.74
N LEU A 297 8.22 -15.15 -2.68
CA LEU A 297 9.39 -14.29 -2.58
C LEU A 297 10.64 -15.10 -2.85
N SER A 298 11.42 -14.67 -3.83
CA SER A 298 12.72 -15.22 -4.19
C SER A 298 13.83 -14.35 -3.61
N LEU A 299 14.67 -14.92 -2.75
CA LEU A 299 15.84 -14.27 -2.16
C LEU A 299 17.10 -14.83 -2.80
N GLN A 300 17.74 -14.03 -3.66
CA GLN A 300 19.06 -14.34 -4.19
C GLN A 300 20.13 -13.91 -3.20
N LEU A 301 20.76 -14.89 -2.57
CA LEU A 301 21.75 -14.77 -1.53
C LEU A 301 23.14 -14.58 -2.15
N ARG A 302 23.89 -13.60 -1.66
CA ARG A 302 25.30 -13.43 -2.01
C ARG A 302 26.18 -13.87 -0.83
N LEU A 303 26.60 -15.13 -0.86
CA LEU A 303 27.44 -15.71 0.20
C LEU A 303 28.94 -15.37 0.01
N PRO A 304 29.75 -15.45 1.08
CA PRO A 304 31.21 -15.35 0.98
C PRO A 304 31.77 -16.32 -0.08
N GLY A 305 32.65 -15.83 -0.95
CA GLY A 305 33.20 -16.61 -2.07
C GLY A 305 32.39 -16.56 -3.38
N GLN A 306 31.49 -15.58 -3.54
CA GLN A 306 30.66 -15.36 -4.74
C GLN A 306 29.72 -16.51 -5.13
N GLN A 307 29.45 -17.45 -4.22
CA GLN A 307 28.42 -18.46 -4.46
C GLN A 307 27.03 -17.80 -4.41
N LEU A 308 26.33 -17.81 -5.53
CA LEU A 308 24.94 -17.38 -5.60
C LEU A 308 24.04 -18.55 -5.18
N ARG A 309 23.25 -18.36 -4.13
CA ARG A 309 22.18 -19.30 -3.74
C ARG A 309 20.83 -18.60 -3.83
N GLU A 310 19.76 -19.36 -3.95
CA GLU A 310 18.40 -18.82 -3.95
C GLU A 310 17.57 -19.52 -2.89
N GLY A 311 16.91 -18.74 -2.04
CA GLY A 311 15.79 -19.20 -1.21
C GLY A 311 14.48 -18.80 -1.88
N SER A 312 13.56 -19.75 -2.05
CA SER A 312 12.21 -19.48 -2.56
C SER A 312 11.18 -19.72 -1.45
N PHE A 313 10.40 -18.68 -1.14
CA PHE A 313 9.42 -18.66 -0.07
C PHE A 313 8.01 -18.52 -0.65
N ARG A 314 7.28 -19.63 -0.71
CA ARG A 314 5.91 -19.69 -1.26
C ARG A 314 4.95 -18.91 -0.37
N VAL A 315 4.13 -18.04 -0.96
CA VAL A 315 3.11 -17.25 -0.26
C VAL A 315 2.15 -18.16 0.52
N THR A 316 1.81 -19.32 -0.03
CA THR A 316 0.92 -20.31 0.62
C THR A 316 1.47 -20.90 1.92
N ARG A 317 2.77 -20.75 2.19
CA ARG A 317 3.43 -21.23 3.41
C ARG A 317 3.74 -20.12 4.40
N MET A 318 3.35 -18.88 4.09
CA MET A 318 3.44 -17.76 5.00
C MET A 318 2.18 -17.73 5.85
N ARG A 319 2.30 -17.78 7.18
CA ARG A 319 1.15 -17.65 8.09
C ARG A 319 0.68 -16.21 8.14
N CYS A 320 1.62 -15.30 8.34
CA CYS A 320 1.39 -13.87 8.37
C CYS A 320 2.68 -13.11 8.03
N TRP A 321 2.55 -11.80 7.81
CA TRP A 321 3.69 -10.89 7.70
C TRP A 321 3.40 -9.54 8.37
N ARG A 322 4.44 -8.82 8.72
CA ARG A 322 4.37 -7.48 9.31
C ARG A 322 5.41 -6.56 8.69
N VAL A 323 5.06 -5.28 8.63
CA VAL A 323 5.99 -4.22 8.27
C VAL A 323 6.27 -3.39 9.51
N THR A 324 7.54 -3.23 9.86
CA THR A 324 7.97 -2.43 11.00
C THR A 324 8.85 -1.27 10.53
N SER A 325 8.77 -0.17 11.26
CA SER A 325 9.53 1.05 11.02
C SER A 325 10.22 1.45 12.31
N SER A 326 11.53 1.75 12.27
CA SER A 326 12.18 2.40 13.39
C SER A 326 11.75 3.87 13.49
N VAL A 327 11.88 4.45 14.69
CA VAL A 327 11.82 5.91 14.85
C VAL A 327 12.97 6.53 14.03
N PRO A 328 12.76 7.66 13.32
CA PRO A 328 13.82 8.33 12.58
C PRO A 328 14.99 8.66 13.51
N LEU A 329 16.18 8.15 13.20
CA LEU A 329 17.39 8.55 13.93
C LEU A 329 17.73 10.00 13.55
N PRO A 330 18.15 10.85 14.51
CA PRO A 330 18.70 12.17 14.19
C PRO A 330 19.84 12.00 13.20
N SER A 331 19.79 12.72 12.07
CA SER A 331 20.84 12.67 11.05
C SER A 331 22.20 12.85 11.72
N GLY A 332 23.09 11.87 11.55
CA GLY A 332 24.47 11.95 12.03
C GLY A 332 25.11 13.25 11.51
N SER A 333 25.84 13.93 12.38
CA SER A 333 26.48 15.21 12.12
C SER A 333 27.58 15.07 11.05
N THR A 334 27.22 15.15 9.77
CA THR A 334 28.15 15.49 8.71
C THR A 334 27.50 16.53 7.80
N SER A 335 28.12 17.71 7.78
CA SER A 335 27.74 18.88 7.00
C SER A 335 27.71 18.56 5.50
N SER A 336 26.51 18.27 4.99
CA SER A 336 26.20 18.31 3.56
C SER A 336 24.81 18.93 3.39
N PRO A 337 24.70 20.12 2.77
CA PRO A 337 23.42 20.81 2.63
C PRO A 337 22.57 20.08 1.59
N GLY A 338 21.65 19.22 2.05
CA GLY A 338 20.71 18.53 1.16
C GLY A 338 20.00 17.28 1.72
N ARG A 339 20.48 16.66 2.80
CA ARG A 339 19.89 15.43 3.36
C ARG A 339 19.43 15.61 4.80
N GLY A 340 18.31 16.31 4.98
CA GLY A 340 17.63 16.47 6.28
C GLY A 340 16.52 15.45 6.54
N ARG A 341 16.52 14.27 5.89
CA ARG A 341 15.57 13.19 6.21
C ARG A 341 16.25 12.21 7.15
N GLY A 342 15.72 12.06 8.36
CA GLY A 342 16.11 10.96 9.25
C GLY A 342 15.94 9.64 8.51
N GLU A 343 16.96 8.79 8.54
CA GLU A 343 16.88 7.47 7.92
C GLU A 343 15.94 6.60 8.73
N VAL A 344 14.86 6.18 8.09
CA VAL A 344 13.89 5.25 8.67
C VAL A 344 14.31 3.84 8.27
N ARG A 345 14.60 2.98 9.26
CA ARG A 345 14.84 1.57 9.02
C ARG A 345 13.50 0.86 8.87
N LEU A 346 13.25 0.32 7.69
CA LEU A 346 12.05 -0.45 7.37
C LEU A 346 12.38 -1.93 7.27
N GLU A 347 11.51 -2.76 7.83
CA GLU A 347 11.63 -4.22 7.80
C GLU A 347 10.31 -4.86 7.38
N LEU A 348 10.40 -5.88 6.53
CA LEU A 348 9.33 -6.83 6.27
C LEU A 348 9.72 -8.14 6.95
N ALA A 349 8.93 -8.59 7.92
CA ALA A 349 9.09 -9.90 8.52
C ALA A 349 7.90 -10.78 8.14
N PHE A 350 8.14 -12.01 7.71
CA PHE A 350 7.09 -12.99 7.45
C PHE A 350 7.37 -14.29 8.20
N GLU A 351 6.30 -14.91 8.70
CA GLU A 351 6.38 -16.16 9.44
C GLU A 351 6.13 -17.32 8.50
N TYR A 352 7.15 -18.15 8.31
CA TYR A 352 7.18 -19.16 7.27
C TYR A 352 7.19 -20.57 7.84
N LEU A 353 6.36 -21.44 7.28
CA LEU A 353 6.35 -22.87 7.59
C LEU A 353 7.55 -23.55 6.93
N MET A 354 8.65 -23.70 7.66
CA MET A 354 9.90 -24.29 7.16
C MET A 354 9.81 -25.79 6.94
N SER A 355 9.06 -26.48 7.80
CA SER A 355 8.72 -27.90 7.74
C SER A 355 7.47 -28.13 8.58
N LYS A 356 6.91 -29.34 8.57
CA LYS A 356 5.78 -29.70 9.44
C LYS A 356 6.06 -29.24 10.88
N ASP A 357 5.10 -28.52 11.46
CA ASP A 357 5.12 -27.98 12.83
C ASP A 357 6.30 -27.04 13.17
N ARG A 358 7.00 -26.49 12.16
CA ARG A 358 8.14 -25.59 12.37
C ARG A 358 7.96 -24.28 11.63
N LEU A 359 7.41 -23.30 12.33
CA LEU A 359 7.33 -21.91 11.89
C LEU A 359 8.59 -21.14 12.26
N GLN A 360 9.07 -20.30 11.35
CA GLN A 360 10.23 -19.43 11.56
C GLN A 360 9.97 -18.06 10.94
N TRP A 361 10.33 -17.00 11.67
CA TRP A 361 10.33 -15.65 11.12
C TRP A 361 11.56 -15.45 10.24
N VAL A 362 11.33 -14.88 9.06
CA VAL A 362 12.37 -14.37 8.17
C VAL A 362 12.15 -12.88 8.02
N THR A 363 13.20 -12.09 8.26
CA THR A 363 13.19 -10.64 8.28
C THR A 363 14.05 -10.09 7.16
N ILE A 364 13.47 -9.21 6.34
CA ILE A 364 14.14 -8.46 5.28
C ILE A 364 14.18 -7.00 5.70
N THR A 365 15.38 -6.43 5.87
CA THR A 365 15.56 -5.00 6.10
C THR A 365 15.75 -4.31 4.76
N SER A 366 14.76 -3.53 4.33
CA SER A 366 14.77 -2.87 3.03
C SER A 366 13.95 -1.58 3.06
N PRO A 367 14.41 -0.48 2.43
CA PRO A 367 13.57 0.70 2.20
C PRO A 367 12.29 0.39 1.41
N GLN A 368 12.25 -0.73 0.69
CA GLN A 368 11.09 -1.19 -0.09
C GLN A 368 10.24 -2.26 0.62
N ALA A 369 10.39 -2.45 1.94
CA ALA A 369 9.61 -3.43 2.72
C ALA A 369 8.09 -3.28 2.53
N ILE A 370 7.63 -2.03 2.42
CA ILE A 370 6.24 -1.69 2.10
C ILE A 370 5.81 -2.23 0.74
N MET A 371 6.62 -2.02 -0.30
CA MET A 371 6.30 -2.50 -1.64
C MET A 371 6.31 -4.03 -1.68
N MET A 372 7.23 -4.68 -0.97
CA MET A 372 7.24 -6.13 -0.80
C MET A 372 5.94 -6.64 -0.14
N SER A 373 5.47 -5.97 0.91
CA SER A 373 4.18 -6.26 1.56
C SER A 373 2.99 -6.07 0.62
N ILE A 374 3.00 -5.03 -0.22
CA ILE A 374 1.99 -4.82 -1.27
C ILE A 374 2.00 -5.96 -2.29
N CYS A 375 3.18 -6.45 -2.68
CA CYS A 375 3.30 -7.61 -3.58
C CYS A 375 2.74 -8.88 -2.94
N LEU A 376 3.06 -9.15 -1.67
CA LEU A 376 2.52 -10.30 -0.93
C LEU A 376 0.99 -10.27 -0.88
N GLN A 377 0.42 -9.12 -0.47
CA GLN A 377 -1.03 -8.96 -0.44
C GLN A 377 -1.65 -9.19 -1.82
N SER A 378 -1.07 -8.60 -2.87
CA SER A 378 -1.57 -8.73 -4.24
C SER A 378 -1.54 -10.19 -4.73
N MET A 379 -0.48 -10.95 -4.41
CA MET A 379 -0.41 -12.38 -4.74
C MET A 379 -1.46 -13.21 -3.97
N VAL A 380 -1.68 -12.90 -2.68
CA VAL A 380 -2.75 -13.55 -1.88
C VAL A 380 -4.12 -13.26 -2.47
N ASP A 381 -4.43 -12.00 -2.78
CA ASP A 381 -5.71 -11.59 -3.34
C ASP A 381 -6.00 -12.32 -4.67
N GLU A 382 -4.99 -12.44 -5.54
CA GLU A 382 -5.10 -13.19 -6.79
C GLU A 382 -5.36 -14.69 -6.57
N LEU A 383 -4.65 -15.32 -5.62
CA LEU A 383 -4.86 -16.72 -5.25
C LEU A 383 -6.27 -16.96 -4.71
N MET A 384 -6.77 -16.06 -3.86
CA MET A 384 -8.11 -16.17 -3.27
C MET A 384 -9.22 -16.03 -4.31
N VAL A 385 -9.04 -15.17 -5.32
CA VAL A 385 -9.98 -15.08 -6.44
C VAL A 385 -9.98 -16.33 -7.30
N LYS A 386 -8.81 -16.92 -7.58
CA LYS A 386 -8.76 -18.21 -8.30
C LYS A 386 -9.40 -19.34 -7.51
N LYS A 387 -9.13 -19.44 -6.20
CA LYS A 387 -9.68 -20.49 -5.33
C LYS A 387 -11.21 -20.43 -5.24
N SER A 388 -11.78 -19.24 -5.24
CA SER A 388 -13.24 -19.04 -5.22
C SER A 388 -13.92 -19.27 -6.58
N GLY A 389 -13.19 -19.68 -7.62
CA GLY A 389 -13.70 -19.79 -9.00
C GLY A 389 -14.08 -18.42 -9.59
N GLY A 390 -13.66 -17.34 -8.95
CA GLY A 390 -13.87 -15.98 -9.42
C GLY A 390 -13.05 -15.71 -10.67
N SER A 391 -13.60 -14.89 -11.57
CA SER A 391 -12.84 -14.39 -12.71
C SER A 391 -12.02 -13.17 -12.27
N ILE A 392 -10.72 -13.15 -12.55
CA ILE A 392 -9.91 -11.94 -12.36
C ILE A 392 -10.50 -10.77 -13.14
N ARG A 393 -11.10 -11.02 -14.33
CA ARG A 393 -11.78 -9.99 -15.11
C ARG A 393 -12.88 -9.31 -14.30
N LYS A 394 -13.58 -10.02 -13.41
CA LYS A 394 -14.58 -9.42 -12.49
C LYS A 394 -13.91 -8.67 -11.34
N MET A 395 -12.82 -9.17 -10.77
CA MET A 395 -12.05 -8.46 -9.73
C MET A 395 -11.49 -7.14 -10.28
N LEU A 396 -10.97 -7.17 -11.50
CA LEU A 396 -10.38 -6.03 -12.20
C LEU A 396 -11.47 -5.07 -12.75
N ARG A 397 -12.59 -5.58 -13.28
CA ARG A 397 -13.74 -4.74 -13.72
C ARG A 397 -14.54 -4.13 -12.58
N ARG A 398 -14.54 -4.72 -11.38
CA ARG A 398 -15.22 -4.11 -10.22
C ARG A 398 -14.62 -2.74 -9.87
N ARG A 399 -13.38 -2.46 -10.30
CA ARG A 399 -12.76 -1.12 -10.23
C ARG A 399 -13.37 -0.12 -11.21
N VAL A 400 -13.70 -0.55 -12.42
CA VAL A 400 -14.27 0.29 -13.51
C VAL A 400 -15.80 0.47 -13.38
N GLY A 401 -16.50 -0.48 -12.75
CA GLY A 401 -17.98 -0.54 -12.72
C GLY A 401 -18.68 0.51 -11.85
N GLY A 402 -17.93 1.33 -11.09
CA GLY A 402 -18.49 2.50 -10.43
C GLY A 402 -18.53 3.64 -11.42
N THR A 403 -19.65 3.87 -12.10
CA THR A 403 -19.91 5.18 -12.73
C THR A 403 -20.06 6.22 -11.61
N LEU A 404 -18.96 6.58 -11.00
CA LEU A 404 -18.86 7.75 -10.14
C LEU A 404 -19.01 8.93 -11.08
N ARG A 405 -20.23 9.48 -11.13
CA ARG A 405 -20.42 10.85 -11.61
C ARG A 405 -19.35 11.70 -10.97
N ARG A 406 -18.60 12.45 -11.79
CA ARG A 406 -17.68 13.51 -11.37
C ARG A 406 -18.37 14.30 -10.25
N SER A 407 -17.97 14.05 -9.00
CA SER A 407 -18.73 14.56 -7.86
C SER A 407 -18.30 15.99 -7.62
N ASP A 408 -19.08 16.94 -8.14
CA ASP A 408 -18.90 18.39 -7.95
C ASP A 408 -19.11 18.85 -6.50
N SER A 409 -19.25 17.95 -5.53
CA SER A 409 -19.45 18.30 -4.12
C SER A 409 -18.13 18.65 -3.42
N GLN A 410 -17.65 19.86 -3.73
CA GLN A 410 -16.52 20.54 -3.12
C GLN A 410 -16.90 21.13 -1.75
N GLN A 411 -16.92 20.29 -0.72
CA GLN A 411 -16.86 20.80 0.65
C GLN A 411 -15.62 20.22 1.33
N ALA A 412 -14.82 21.12 1.92
CA ALA A 412 -13.77 20.76 2.86
C ALA A 412 -14.29 19.74 3.89
N VAL A 413 -13.41 18.97 4.52
CA VAL A 413 -13.76 18.09 5.64
C VAL A 413 -14.21 18.97 6.81
N LYS A 414 -15.46 19.44 6.75
CA LYS A 414 -16.06 20.34 7.73
C LYS A 414 -16.17 19.59 9.04
N SER A 415 -15.64 20.21 10.09
CA SER A 415 -15.90 19.71 11.43
C SER A 415 -17.36 20.00 11.80
N PRO A 416 -18.05 19.09 12.50
CA PRO A 416 -19.34 19.40 13.08
C PRO A 416 -19.25 20.67 13.94
N PRO A 417 -20.30 21.52 13.99
CA PRO A 417 -20.35 22.65 14.91
C PRO A 417 -20.10 22.17 16.34
N LEU A 418 -19.28 22.91 17.09
CA LEU A 418 -19.13 22.66 18.52
C LEU A 418 -20.48 22.95 19.18
N LEU A 419 -21.15 21.92 19.69
CA LEU A 419 -22.29 22.09 20.58
C LEU A 419 -21.76 22.76 21.85
N ILE A 420 -22.07 24.04 22.01
CA ILE A 420 -21.90 24.76 23.27
C ILE A 420 -22.97 24.18 24.20
N SER A 421 -22.53 23.38 25.17
CA SER A 421 -23.41 22.84 26.21
C SER A 421 -23.89 23.98 27.10
N ASP A 422 -25.17 24.34 26.99
CA ASP A 422 -25.83 25.23 27.93
C ASP A 422 -26.20 24.43 29.21
N PRO A 423 -25.84 24.86 30.44
CA PRO A 423 -25.93 24.03 31.61
C PRO A 423 -27.26 24.27 32.32
N THR A 424 -28.36 23.67 31.86
CA THR A 424 -29.55 23.49 32.72
C THR A 424 -30.26 22.18 32.39
N LEU A 425 -30.18 21.19 33.29
CA LEU A 425 -31.28 20.35 33.76
C LEU A 425 -30.77 19.24 34.73
N PRO A 426 -31.60 18.77 35.67
CA PRO A 426 -31.16 18.21 36.95
C PRO A 426 -30.92 16.69 36.94
N LEU A 427 -30.13 16.26 37.93
CA LEU A 427 -29.89 14.86 38.30
C LEU A 427 -31.20 14.07 38.42
N LEU A 428 -31.34 13.00 37.64
CA LEU A 428 -32.28 11.91 37.89
C LEU A 428 -31.48 10.65 38.26
N GLN A 429 -31.38 10.45 39.57
CA GLN A 429 -30.83 9.28 40.23
C GLN A 429 -31.82 8.12 40.07
N SER A 430 -31.47 7.11 39.27
CA SER A 430 -32.21 5.85 39.24
C SER A 430 -31.34 4.71 39.78
N LYS A 431 -31.86 4.11 40.83
CA LYS A 431 -31.37 2.90 41.51
C LYS A 431 -31.54 1.71 40.58
N LEU A 432 -30.52 0.86 40.46
CA LEU A 432 -30.74 -0.57 40.26
C LEU A 432 -29.70 -1.39 41.04
N SER A 433 -30.19 -2.54 41.47
CA SER A 433 -29.81 -3.37 42.60
C SER A 433 -28.78 -4.45 42.28
N ALA A 434 -28.07 -4.81 43.35
CA ALA A 434 -27.23 -5.99 43.61
C ALA A 434 -27.60 -7.31 42.90
N VAL A 435 -26.56 -8.05 42.47
CA VAL A 435 -26.32 -9.47 42.80
C VAL A 435 -24.80 -9.72 42.89
N SER A 436 -24.38 -10.60 43.80
CA SER A 436 -23.02 -10.81 44.31
C SER A 436 -22.47 -12.22 44.02
N LEU A 437 -21.15 -12.27 43.76
CA LEU A 437 -20.13 -13.32 44.01
C LEU A 437 -20.24 -14.75 43.42
N ARG A 438 -19.20 -15.15 42.65
CA ARG A 438 -18.12 -16.06 43.13
C ARG A 438 -16.97 -16.18 42.12
N GLY A 439 -15.74 -16.12 42.61
CA GLY A 439 -14.51 -16.32 41.85
C GLY A 439 -13.94 -17.73 41.99
N ILE A 440 -13.03 -18.07 41.08
CA ILE A 440 -11.96 -19.06 41.28
C ILE A 440 -10.69 -18.46 40.66
N GLY A 441 -9.60 -18.54 41.40
CA GLY A 441 -8.33 -17.86 41.15
C GLY A 441 -7.49 -18.44 40.00
N SER A 442 -6.47 -17.64 39.70
CA SER A 442 -5.41 -17.69 38.68
C SER A 442 -4.35 -18.79 38.90
N PRO A 443 -3.34 -18.97 37.99
CA PRO A 443 -2.21 -18.03 37.97
C PRO A 443 -1.77 -17.56 36.57
N SER A 444 -1.21 -16.35 36.62
CA SER A 444 -0.35 -15.62 35.70
C SER A 444 0.67 -16.44 34.91
N THR A 445 0.80 -16.09 33.63
CA THR A 445 2.09 -15.99 32.94
C THR A 445 2.17 -14.63 32.28
N ASP A 446 3.08 -13.80 32.79
CA ASP A 446 3.54 -12.58 32.16
C ASP A 446 4.05 -12.88 30.75
N ALA A 447 3.37 -12.30 29.76
CA ALA A 447 3.96 -12.04 28.46
C ALA A 447 3.67 -10.57 28.16
N SER A 448 4.71 -9.75 28.25
CA SER A 448 4.72 -8.40 27.74
C SER A 448 4.27 -8.42 26.28
N ALA A 449 3.01 -8.03 26.06
CA ALA A 449 2.41 -7.91 24.75
C ALA A 449 3.07 -6.73 24.02
N SER A 450 4.01 -7.04 23.13
CA SER A 450 4.32 -6.15 22.01
C SER A 450 3.17 -6.27 21.01
N ASP A 451 2.19 -5.38 21.15
CA ASP A 451 1.03 -5.21 20.27
C ASP A 451 1.52 -4.78 18.87
N VAL A 452 1.94 -5.74 18.03
CA VAL A 452 2.28 -5.52 16.62
C VAL A 452 1.29 -6.29 15.76
N HIS A 453 0.38 -5.58 15.11
CA HIS A 453 -0.62 -6.14 14.19
C HIS A 453 0.07 -6.82 12.99
N GLY A 454 -0.20 -8.10 12.75
CA GLY A 454 0.24 -8.85 11.56
C GLY A 454 -0.85 -8.91 10.49
N ASN A 455 -0.46 -9.00 9.22
CA ASN A 455 -1.36 -9.34 8.11
C ASN A 455 -1.37 -10.87 7.99
N PHE A 456 -2.51 -11.52 8.22
CA PHE A 456 -2.66 -12.97 8.06
C PHE A 456 -2.85 -13.33 6.58
N ALA A 457 -2.12 -14.34 6.10
CA ALA A 457 -2.14 -14.72 4.70
C ALA A 457 -3.43 -15.46 4.31
N PHE A 458 -3.98 -16.26 5.22
CA PHE A 458 -5.21 -17.03 5.03
C PHE A 458 -6.01 -17.04 6.33
N GLU A 459 -6.94 -16.11 6.50
CA GLU A 459 -7.90 -16.18 7.60
C GLU A 459 -8.91 -17.31 7.33
N GLY A 460 -9.00 -18.29 8.25
CA GLY A 460 -10.01 -19.36 8.19
C GLY A 460 -9.58 -20.69 7.56
N ILE A 461 -8.29 -20.88 7.27
CA ILE A 461 -7.75 -22.21 6.90
C ILE A 461 -7.10 -22.80 8.15
N GLY A 462 -7.61 -23.95 8.62
CA GLY A 462 -7.06 -24.64 9.80
C GLY A 462 -5.63 -25.13 9.54
N ASP A 463 -4.85 -25.32 10.61
CA ASP A 463 -3.45 -25.79 10.55
C ASP A 463 -3.28 -27.12 9.78
N GLU A 464 -4.38 -27.87 9.54
CA GLU A 464 -4.42 -29.12 8.78
C GLU A 464 -4.26 -28.94 7.25
N ASP A 465 -4.41 -27.72 6.73
CA ASP A 465 -4.40 -27.41 5.28
C ASP A 465 -3.19 -26.53 4.82
N LEU A 466 -2.21 -26.27 5.70
CA LEU A 466 -0.92 -25.59 5.43
C LEU A 466 0.25 -26.58 5.28
#